data_AF-A0A821FZ90-F1
#
_entry.id   AF-A0A821FZ90-F1
#
_cell.length_a   1.000
_cell.length_b   1.000
_cell.length_c   1.000
_cell.angle_alpha   90.00
_cell.angle_beta   90.00
_cell.angle_gamma   90.00
#
_symmetry.space_group_name_H-M   'P 1'
#
loop_
_entity.id
_entity.type
_entity.pdbx_description
1 polymer ?
#
loop_
_entity_poly.entity_id
_entity_poly.type
_entity_poly.pdbx_seq_one_letter_code
_entity_poly.pdbx_strand_id
1 'polypeptide(L)'
;GEYVAPERIENIYIHSKYIAQVFVYGNGYKSFTVAIIVPDAEVLEKYAREKNITGNMEELCKKKEIKDLILNDMKQLEKANSLKGFEMSKDIYLHPELFSIENNLLTPTMKTKRPEVGKYFETQIEEMYKNIE
;
A
#
# COMPACT_ATOMS: atom_id res chain seq x y z
N GLY A 1 -7.82 -24.02 0.70
CA GLY A 1 -7.24 -22.78 0.19
C GLY A 1 -6.70 -22.02 1.37
N GLU A 2 -5.44 -21.60 1.30
CA GLU A 2 -4.84 -20.79 2.37
C GLU A 2 -5.58 -19.44 2.44
N TYR A 3 -6.18 -19.15 3.60
CA TYR A 3 -6.93 -17.91 3.81
C TYR A 3 -5.94 -16.82 4.20
N VAL A 4 -5.70 -15.88 3.28
CA VAL A 4 -4.92 -14.68 3.59
C VAL A 4 -5.84 -13.71 4.31
N ALA A 5 -5.46 -13.28 5.51
CA ALA A 5 -6.19 -12.27 6.26
C ALA A 5 -5.63 -10.87 5.94
N PRO A 6 -6.21 -10.13 4.97
CA PRO A 6 -5.68 -8.82 4.58
C PRO A 6 -5.63 -7.84 5.76
N GLU A 7 -6.60 -7.91 6.69
CA GLU A 7 -6.62 -7.08 7.90
C GLU A 7 -5.37 -7.27 8.77
N ARG A 8 -4.86 -8.49 8.88
CA ARG A 8 -3.65 -8.77 9.66
C ARG A 8 -2.43 -8.11 9.00
N ILE A 9 -2.34 -8.23 7.68
CA ILE A 9 -1.22 -7.69 6.89
C ILE A 9 -1.27 -6.15 6.92
N GLU A 10 -2.44 -5.56 6.72
CA GLU A 10 -2.67 -4.11 6.82
C GLU A 10 -2.27 -3.58 8.21
N ASN A 11 -2.62 -4.30 9.28
CA ASN A 11 -2.23 -3.93 10.64
C ASN A 11 -0.71 -3.98 10.86
N ILE A 12 0.02 -4.84 10.15
CA ILE A 12 1.48 -4.86 10.22
C ILE A 12 2.07 -3.68 9.45
N TYR A 13 1.58 -3.41 8.24
CA TYR A 13 2.10 -2.34 7.40
C TYR A 13 1.84 -0.95 7.96
N ILE A 14 0.70 -0.72 8.63
CA ILE A 14 0.39 0.57 9.25
C ILE A 14 1.35 0.95 10.40
N HIS A 15 2.20 0.02 10.87
CA HIS A 15 3.26 0.35 11.84
C HIS A 15 4.44 1.08 11.20
N SER A 16 4.50 1.11 9.86
CA SER A 16 5.46 1.93 9.14
C SER A 16 5.15 3.42 9.32
N LYS A 17 6.15 4.21 9.72
CA LYS A 17 6.03 5.67 9.79
C LYS A 17 5.77 6.33 8.42
N TYR A 18 6.04 5.62 7.32
CA TYR A 18 5.83 6.15 5.97
C TYR A 18 4.41 5.93 5.45
N ILE A 19 3.61 5.11 6.13
CA ILE A 19 2.29 4.66 5.68
C ILE A 19 1.21 5.34 6.52
N ALA A 20 0.38 6.16 5.89
CA ALA A 20 -0.78 6.76 6.53
C ALA A 20 -2.01 5.85 6.43
N GLN A 21 -2.21 5.21 5.27
CA GLN A 21 -3.26 4.19 5.07
C GLN A 21 -2.75 3.08 4.18
N VAL A 22 -3.29 1.88 4.37
CA VAL A 22 -2.93 0.70 3.60
C VAL A 22 -4.17 -0.12 3.30
N PHE A 23 -4.24 -0.61 2.07
CA PHE A 23 -5.23 -1.57 1.62
C PHE A 23 -4.52 -2.73 0.95
N VAL A 24 -4.68 -3.93 1.50
CA VAL A 24 -4.09 -5.15 0.94
C VAL A 24 -5.14 -5.89 0.13
N TYR A 25 -4.77 -6.21 -1.11
CA TYR A 25 -5.56 -7.01 -2.01
C TYR A 25 -4.88 -8.37 -2.23
N GLY A 26 -5.62 -9.44 -1.92
CA GLY A 26 -5.19 -10.81 -2.19
C GLY A 26 -6.11 -11.46 -3.21
N ASN A 27 -5.54 -11.89 -4.33
CA ASN A 27 -6.25 -12.71 -5.29
C ASN A 27 -6.19 -14.18 -4.84
N GLY A 28 -7.35 -14.83 -4.64
CA GLY A 28 -7.44 -16.22 -4.18
C GLY A 28 -6.79 -17.26 -5.11
N TYR A 29 -6.44 -16.85 -6.33
CA TYR A 29 -5.72 -17.67 -7.31
C TYR A 29 -4.19 -17.44 -7.33
N LYS A 30 -3.68 -16.45 -6.59
CA LYS A 30 -2.25 -16.08 -6.58
C LYS A 30 -1.64 -16.36 -5.21
N SER A 31 -0.41 -16.86 -5.22
CA SER A 31 0.39 -17.09 -4.00
C SER A 31 1.09 -15.81 -3.50
N PHE A 32 0.51 -14.63 -3.74
CA PHE A 32 1.04 -13.34 -3.29
C PHE A 32 -0.05 -12.28 -3.31
N THR A 33 0.14 -11.27 -2.47
CA THR A 33 -0.73 -10.10 -2.37
C THR A 33 -0.09 -8.88 -3.04
N VAL A 34 -0.92 -7.87 -3.29
CA VAL A 34 -0.48 -6.53 -3.68
C VAL A 34 -1.11 -5.53 -2.72
N ALA A 35 -0.47 -4.37 -2.54
CA ALA A 35 -0.98 -3.37 -1.60
C ALA A 35 -1.09 -1.98 -2.23
N ILE A 36 -2.17 -1.29 -1.91
CA ILE A 36 -2.34 0.14 -2.15
C ILE A 36 -1.94 0.86 -0.87
N ILE A 37 -0.95 1.74 -0.98
CA ILE A 37 -0.39 2.49 0.14
C ILE A 37 -0.69 3.96 -0.08
N VAL A 38 -1.30 4.60 0.90
CA VAL A 38 -1.32 6.06 1.00
C VAL A 38 -0.19 6.45 1.95
N PRO A 39 0.88 7.07 1.45
CA PRO A 39 1.98 7.42 2.30
C PRO A 39 1.67 8.67 3.13
N ASP A 40 2.38 8.82 4.24
CA ASP A 40 2.22 9.98 5.11
C ASP A 40 2.89 11.22 4.49
N ALA A 41 2.10 12.25 4.21
CA ALA A 41 2.58 13.45 3.54
C ALA A 41 3.67 14.16 4.35
N GLU A 42 3.52 14.26 5.67
CA GLU A 42 4.51 14.95 6.52
C GLU A 42 5.85 14.21 6.54
N VAL A 43 5.82 12.89 6.64
CA VAL A 43 7.04 12.05 6.63
C VAL A 43 7.68 12.04 5.25
N LEU A 44 6.88 11.97 4.18
CA LEU A 44 7.37 12.07 2.81
C LEU A 44 8.01 13.41 2.50
N GLU A 45 7.38 14.51 2.90
CA GLU A 45 7.94 15.85 2.72
C GLU A 45 9.27 16.01 3.44
N LYS A 46 9.39 15.49 4.67
CA LYS A 46 10.67 15.48 5.40
C LYS A 46 11.73 14.69 4.66
N TYR A 47 11.41 13.46 4.24
CA TYR A 47 12.34 12.62 3.49
C TYR A 47 12.76 13.26 2.16
N ALA A 48 11.80 13.85 1.45
CA ALA A 48 12.03 14.56 0.20
C ALA A 48 12.96 15.76 0.41
N ARG A 49 12.77 16.55 1.47
CA ARG A 49 13.68 17.65 1.83
C ARG A 49 15.08 17.15 2.17
N GLU A 50 15.22 16.08 2.94
CA GLU A 50 16.55 15.49 3.25
C GLU A 50 17.27 14.98 2.01
N LYS A 51 16.53 14.34 1.09
CA LYS A 51 17.07 13.81 -0.16
C LYS A 51 17.14 14.83 -1.30
N ASN A 52 16.77 16.10 -1.06
CA ASN A 52 16.67 17.14 -2.09
C ASN A 52 15.79 16.73 -3.28
N ILE A 53 14.72 15.97 -3.00
CA ILE A 53 13.71 15.54 -3.96
C ILE A 53 12.64 16.62 -4.02
N THR A 54 12.55 17.30 -5.16
CA THR A 54 11.47 18.26 -5.42
C THR A 54 10.27 17.53 -6.05
N GLY A 55 9.06 17.82 -5.56
CA GLY A 55 7.81 17.30 -6.11
C GLY A 55 6.64 17.44 -5.14
N ASN A 56 5.42 17.45 -5.69
CA ASN A 56 4.20 17.30 -4.91
C ASN A 56 3.98 15.83 -4.53
N MET A 57 3.03 15.56 -3.64
CA MET A 57 2.70 14.19 -3.19
C MET A 57 2.51 13.21 -4.35
N GLU A 58 1.81 13.61 -5.40
CA GLU A 58 1.60 12.80 -6.61
C GLU A 58 2.90 12.43 -7.33
N GLU A 59 3.83 13.39 -7.43
CA GLU A 59 5.13 13.19 -8.08
C GLU A 59 6.06 12.34 -7.20
N LEU A 60 5.99 12.52 -5.88
CA LEU A 60 6.70 11.68 -4.92
C LEU A 60 6.20 10.23 -5.00
N CYS A 61 4.89 10.01 -5.07
CA CYS A 61 4.30 8.67 -5.21
C CYS A 61 4.71 7.97 -6.51
N LYS A 62 4.98 8.71 -7.59
CA LYS A 62 5.48 8.14 -8.87
C LYS A 62 6.98 7.86 -8.85
N LYS A 63 7.75 8.43 -7.92
CA LYS A 63 9.20 8.22 -7.85
C LYS A 63 9.50 6.82 -7.33
N LYS A 64 10.31 6.09 -8.10
CA LYS A 64 10.78 4.75 -7.73
C LYS A 64 11.52 4.74 -6.39
N GLU A 65 12.25 5.82 -6.06
CA GLU A 65 12.95 5.93 -4.77
C GLU A 65 12.01 5.89 -3.56
N ILE A 66 10.83 6.51 -3.68
CA ILE A 66 9.82 6.49 -2.61
C ILE A 66 9.14 5.13 -2.53
N LYS A 67 8.77 4.57 -3.69
CA LYS A 67 8.21 3.22 -3.77
C LYS A 67 9.17 2.19 -3.16
N ASP A 68 10.46 2.25 -3.49
CA ASP A 68 11.47 1.32 -2.99
C ASP A 68 11.71 1.50 -1.48
N LEU A 69 11.73 2.75 -0.99
CA LEU A 69 11.82 3.05 0.44
C LEU A 69 10.70 2.37 1.24
N ILE A 70 9.45 2.59 0.84
CA ILE A 70 8.28 2.04 1.52
C ILE A 70 8.24 0.52 1.38
N LEU A 71 8.50 0.00 0.18
CA LEU A 71 8.55 -1.43 -0.06
C LEU A 71 9.62 -2.13 0.79
N ASN A 72 10.79 -1.51 0.95
CA ASN A 72 11.86 -2.05 1.79
C ASN A 72 11.50 -2.01 3.29
N ASP A 73 10.82 -0.96 3.74
CA ASP A 73 10.29 -0.88 5.11
C ASP A 73 9.24 -1.96 5.37
N MET A 74 8.29 -2.14 4.44
CA MET A 74 7.30 -3.22 4.49
C MET A 74 7.97 -4.59 4.54
N LYS A 75 9.00 -4.85 3.72
CA LYS A 75 9.77 -6.11 3.74
C LYS A 75 10.44 -6.37 5.09
N GLN A 76 10.87 -5.33 5.79
CA GLN A 76 11.40 -5.48 7.14
C GLN A 76 10.31 -5.85 8.14
N LEU A 77 9.14 -5.19 8.07
CA LEU A 77 7.97 -5.51 8.89
C LEU A 77 7.46 -6.94 8.64
N GLU A 78 7.48 -7.40 7.38
CA GLU A 78 7.13 -8.76 6.97
C GLU A 78 8.01 -9.81 7.66
N LYS A 79 9.33 -9.59 7.60
CA LYS A 79 10.31 -10.47 8.24
C LYS A 79 10.18 -10.43 9.76
N ALA A 80 10.02 -9.24 10.34
CA ALA A 80 9.85 -9.07 11.78
C ALA A 80 8.61 -9.79 12.32
N ASN A 81 7.52 -9.81 11.54
CA ASN A 81 6.27 -10.46 11.90
C ASN A 81 6.15 -11.91 11.40
N SER A 82 7.22 -12.47 10.82
CA SER A 82 7.25 -13.83 10.25
C SER A 82 6.07 -14.11 9.31
N LEU A 83 5.71 -13.13 8.48
CA LEU A 83 4.70 -13.27 7.44
C LEU A 83 5.14 -14.35 6.45
N LYS A 84 4.20 -15.19 6.00
CA LYS A 84 4.51 -16.23 5.01
C LYS A 84 4.60 -15.62 3.63
N GLY A 85 5.35 -16.26 2.71
CA GLY A 85 5.59 -15.71 1.37
C GLY A 85 4.32 -15.38 0.57
N PHE A 86 3.18 -16.03 0.86
CA PHE A 86 1.89 -15.74 0.24
C PHE A 86 1.13 -14.56 0.86
N GLU A 87 1.50 -14.15 2.07
CA GLU A 87 0.98 -12.96 2.74
C GLU A 87 1.81 -11.72 2.40
N MET A 88 3.01 -11.91 1.85
CA MET A 88 3.92 -10.82 1.49
C MET A 88 3.43 -10.09 0.23
N SER A 89 3.44 -8.76 0.30
CA SER A 89 3.08 -7.91 -0.83
C SER A 89 4.24 -7.82 -1.80
N LYS A 90 4.08 -8.40 -3.00
CA LYS A 90 5.16 -8.41 -4.00
C LYS A 90 5.35 -7.07 -4.69
N ASP A 91 4.27 -6.33 -4.88
CA ASP A 91 4.31 -4.98 -5.43
C ASP A 91 3.31 -4.08 -4.71
N ILE A 92 3.59 -2.78 -4.75
CA ILE A 92 2.78 -1.76 -4.10
C ILE A 92 2.50 -0.60 -5.06
N TYR A 93 1.33 0.00 -4.90
CA TYR A 93 0.94 1.22 -5.57
C TYR A 93 0.84 2.35 -4.54
N LEU A 94 1.53 3.46 -4.81
CA LEU A 94 1.48 4.64 -3.95
C LEU A 94 0.37 5.56 -4.43
N HIS A 95 -0.63 5.76 -3.58
CA HIS A 95 -1.74 6.66 -3.83
C HIS A 95 -1.56 7.96 -3.05
N PRO A 96 -1.56 9.14 -3.70
CA PRO A 96 -1.28 10.42 -3.03
C PRO A 96 -2.44 10.96 -2.18
N GLU A 97 -3.67 10.47 -2.37
CA GLU A 97 -4.87 10.95 -1.67
C GLU A 97 -5.30 9.97 -0.57
N LEU A 98 -5.78 10.50 0.57
CA LEU A 98 -6.30 9.69 1.66
C LEU A 98 -7.68 9.10 1.31
N PHE A 99 -7.91 7.85 1.69
CA PHE A 99 -9.23 7.26 1.63
C PHE A 99 -10.16 8.04 2.56
N SER A 100 -11.28 8.48 2.01
CA SER A 100 -12.22 9.38 2.65
C SER A 100 -13.65 8.93 2.37
N ILE A 101 -14.62 9.50 3.08
CA ILE A 101 -16.03 9.29 2.76
C ILE A 101 -16.37 9.98 1.43
N GLU A 102 -15.72 11.12 1.15
CA GLU A 102 -15.92 11.95 -0.06
C GLU A 102 -15.52 11.21 -1.35
N ASN A 103 -14.40 10.49 -1.36
CA ASN A 103 -14.00 9.64 -2.50
C ASN A 103 -14.65 8.26 -2.49
N ASN A 104 -15.65 8.03 -1.63
CA ASN A 104 -16.40 6.78 -1.49
C ASN A 104 -15.54 5.56 -1.10
N LEU A 105 -14.32 5.77 -0.59
CA LEU A 105 -13.42 4.69 -0.21
C LEU A 105 -13.58 4.28 1.26
N LEU A 106 -14.14 5.15 2.10
CA LEU A 106 -14.50 4.86 3.48
C LEU A 106 -16.02 4.80 3.68
N THR A 107 -16.43 3.94 4.61
CA THR A 107 -17.77 3.96 5.21
C THR A 107 -17.93 5.19 6.12
N PRO A 108 -19.17 5.59 6.46
CA PRO A 108 -19.41 6.65 7.44
C PRO A 108 -18.76 6.39 8.82
N THR A 109 -18.43 5.13 9.12
CA THR A 109 -17.70 4.72 10.33
C THR A 109 -16.18 4.67 10.14
N MET A 110 -15.66 5.31 9.09
CA MET A 110 -14.23 5.38 8.73
C MET A 110 -13.57 4.03 8.42
N LYS A 111 -14.37 2.97 8.19
CA LYS A 111 -13.84 1.67 7.74
C LYS A 111 -13.68 1.64 6.23
N THR A 112 -12.58 1.09 5.74
CA THR A 112 -12.29 0.91 4.32
C THR A 112 -13.35 0.06 3.63
N LYS A 113 -13.98 0.59 2.57
CA LYS A 113 -14.92 -0.15 1.72
C LYS A 113 -14.13 -1.01 0.73
N ARG A 114 -13.68 -2.18 1.18
CA ARG A 114 -12.90 -3.12 0.36
C ARG A 114 -13.42 -3.33 -1.08
N PRO A 115 -14.72 -3.58 -1.34
CA PRO A 115 -15.21 -3.76 -2.71
C PRO A 115 -15.06 -2.49 -3.57
N GLU A 116 -15.32 -1.32 -2.98
CA GLU A 116 -15.20 -0.03 -3.70
C GLU A 116 -13.73 0.31 -3.95
N VAL A 117 -12.85 0.12 -2.96
CA VAL A 117 -11.40 0.34 -3.10
C VAL A 117 -10.82 -0.62 -4.13
N GLY A 118 -11.18 -1.90 -4.07
CA GLY A 118 -10.73 -2.89 -5.06
C GLY A 118 -11.15 -2.52 -6.48
N LYS A 119 -12.37 -1.99 -6.66
CA LYS A 119 -12.87 -1.52 -7.95
C LYS A 119 -12.22 -0.22 -8.40
N TYR A 120 -12.00 0.71 -7.48
CA TYR A 120 -11.35 2.00 -7.77
C TYR A 120 -9.91 1.82 -8.22
N PHE A 121 -9.18 0.90 -7.59
CA PHE A 121 -7.80 0.56 -7.94
C PHE A 121 -7.67 -0.69 -8.83
N GLU A 122 -8.75 -1.12 -9.49
CA GLU A 122 -8.77 -2.36 -10.28
C GLU A 122 -7.64 -2.37 -11.32
N THR A 123 -7.53 -1.29 -12.09
CA THR A 123 -6.49 -1.14 -13.13
C THR A 123 -5.08 -1.21 -12.56
N GLN A 124 -4.83 -0.54 -11.43
CA GLN A 124 -3.52 -0.54 -10.77
C GLN A 124 -3.20 -1.92 -10.19
N ILE A 125 -4.17 -2.57 -9.56
CA ILE A 125 -4.05 -3.93 -9.02
C ILE A 125 -3.71 -4.91 -10.15
N GLU A 126 -4.44 -4.86 -11.26
CA GLU A 126 -4.18 -5.69 -12.43
C GLU A 126 -2.79 -5.43 -13.03
N GLU A 127 -2.37 -4.16 -13.13
CA GLU A 127 -1.06 -3.78 -13.63
C GLU A 127 0.07 -4.30 -12.72
N MET A 128 -0.10 -4.20 -11.40
CA MET A 128 0.84 -4.77 -10.42
C MET A 128 0.96 -6.29 -10.60
N TYR A 129 -0.16 -7.01 -10.72
CA TYR A 129 -0.14 -8.45 -10.96
C TYR A 129 0.55 -8.79 -12.30
N LYS A 130 0.25 -8.07 -13.38
CA LYS A 130 0.88 -8.25 -14.70
C LYS A 130 2.39 -7.98 -14.70
N ASN A 131 2.85 -7.02 -13.90
CA ASN A 131 4.28 -6.69 -13.81
C ASN A 131 5.09 -7.73 -13.01
N ILE A 132 4.43 -8.58 -12.22
CA ILE A 132 5.06 -9.64 -11.41
C ILE A 132 5.09 -10.99 -12.17
N GLU A 133 4.13 -11.22 -13.07
CA GLU A 133 4.01 -12.42 -13.90
C GLU A 133 5.00 -12.44 -15.07
#